data_AF-A0A915CAL0-F1
#
_entry.id   AF-A0A915CAL0-F1
#
_cell.length_a   1.000
_cell.length_b   1.000
_cell.length_c   1.000
_cell.angle_alpha   90.00
_cell.angle_beta   90.00
_cell.angle_gamma   90.00
#
_symmetry.space_group_name_H-M   'P 1'
#
loop_
_entity.id
_entity.type
_entity.pdbx_description
1 polymer ?
#
loop_
_entity_poly.entity_id
_entity_poly.type
_entity_poly.pdbx_seq_one_letter_code
_entity_poly.pdbx_strand_id
1 'polypeptide(L)'
;MPVIALEMKATLVNVTDLRPSDPTNFRWYMKLRCMNCGEQPEHWQYVTISEWLEVPGSRGEANLIEKCKLCGRVNSLKIIAACSMSTVVYYLGWMASGWNRIGNQI
;
A
#
# COMPACT_ATOMS: atom_id res chain seq x y z
N MET A 1 -14.83 -0.74 8.69
CA MET A 1 -13.58 -0.08 8.28
C MET A 1 -13.19 -0.67 6.94
N PRO A 2 -13.01 0.13 5.87
CA PRO A 2 -12.62 -0.42 4.57
C PRO A 2 -11.19 -0.97 4.62
N VAL A 3 -10.95 -2.08 3.92
CA VAL A 3 -9.61 -2.65 3.70
C VAL A 3 -9.21 -2.36 2.26
N ILE A 4 -8.02 -1.82 2.06
CA ILE A 4 -7.49 -1.45 0.75
C ILE A 4 -6.20 -2.24 0.53
N ALA A 5 -6.09 -2.91 -0.61
CA ALA A 5 -4.87 -3.61 -1.02
C ALA A 5 -3.94 -2.65 -1.77
N LEU A 6 -2.65 -2.70 -1.46
CA LEU A 6 -1.61 -2.03 -2.22
C LEU A 6 -0.97 -3.04 -3.18
N GLU A 7 -1.19 -2.84 -4.47
CA GLU A 7 -0.64 -3.70 -5.52
C GLU A 7 0.49 -2.97 -6.26
N MET A 8 1.56 -3.70 -6.59
CA MET A 8 2.66 -3.19 -7.39
C MET A 8 2.84 -4.04 -8.64
N LYS A 9 3.15 -3.39 -9.76
CA LYS A 9 3.49 -4.04 -11.02
C LYS A 9 4.84 -3.52 -11.49
N ALA A 10 5.78 -4.44 -11.71
CA ALA A 10 7.11 -4.13 -12.20
C ALA A 10 7.57 -5.20 -13.20
N THR A 11 8.43 -4.83 -14.15
CA THR A 11 9.15 -5.78 -15.01
C THR A 11 10.54 -5.97 -14.41
N LEU A 12 10.86 -7.21 -14.03
CA LEU A 12 12.10 -7.57 -13.36
C LEU A 12 12.93 -8.47 -14.27
N VAL A 13 14.23 -8.19 -14.41
CA VAL A 13 15.17 -9.00 -15.21
C VAL A 13 16.19 -9.61 -14.26
N ASN A 14 16.18 -10.94 -14.15
CA ASN A 14 17.04 -11.69 -13.23
C ASN A 14 16.94 -11.24 -11.75
N VAL A 15 15.82 -10.62 -11.37
CA VAL A 15 15.53 -10.20 -9.99
C VAL A 15 14.32 -10.99 -9.49
N THR A 16 14.47 -11.62 -8.34
CA THR A 16 13.43 -12.34 -7.61
C THR A 16 13.30 -11.78 -6.20
N ASP A 17 12.23 -12.13 -5.48
CA ASP A 17 12.00 -11.74 -4.07
C ASP A 17 12.08 -10.22 -3.82
N LEU A 18 11.41 -9.43 -4.66
CA LEU A 18 11.29 -7.99 -4.45
C LEU A 18 10.49 -7.72 -3.18
N ARG A 19 11.18 -7.19 -2.17
CA ARG A 19 10.61 -6.81 -0.87
C ARG A 19 11.35 -5.63 -0.28
N PRO A 20 10.72 -4.89 0.66
CA PRO A 20 11.44 -3.91 1.47
C PRO A 20 12.67 -4.51 2.13
N SER A 21 13.79 -3.79 2.11
CA SER A 21 15.05 -4.24 2.73
C SER A 21 14.93 -4.41 4.25
N ASP A 22 14.18 -3.53 4.91
CA ASP A 22 13.78 -3.67 6.31
C ASP A 22 12.25 -3.65 6.40
N PRO A 23 11.57 -4.82 6.40
CA PRO A 23 10.11 -4.88 6.45
C PRO A 23 9.50 -4.22 7.69
N THR A 24 10.25 -4.11 8.79
CA THR A 24 9.72 -3.57 10.06
C THR A 24 9.72 -2.05 10.07
N ASN A 25 10.77 -1.43 9.53
CA ASN A 25 10.95 0.03 9.53
C ASN A 25 10.78 0.67 8.14
N PHE A 26 10.31 -0.09 7.15
CA PHE A 26 10.04 0.46 5.82
C PHE A 26 8.94 1.52 5.90
N ARG A 27 9.25 2.69 5.33
CA ARG A 27 8.34 3.83 5.27
C ARG A 27 7.50 3.76 4.01
N TRP A 28 6.22 3.49 4.19
CA TRP A 28 5.23 3.54 3.11
C TRP A 28 4.78 4.98 2.90
N TYR A 29 5.33 5.63 1.89
CA TYR A 29 4.91 6.98 1.50
C TYR A 29 3.62 6.94 0.70
N MET A 30 2.60 7.64 1.17
CA MET A 30 1.29 7.71 0.52
C MET A 30 0.66 9.10 0.66
N LYS A 31 -0.19 9.47 -0.29
CA LYS A 31 -1.05 10.64 -0.20
C LYS A 31 -2.44 10.17 0.24
N LEU A 32 -2.89 10.64 1.39
CA LEU A 32 -4.17 10.23 1.96
C LEU A 32 -5.28 11.20 1.60
N ARG A 33 -6.47 10.67 1.32
CA ARG A 33 -7.69 11.45 1.13
C ARG A 33 -8.64 11.19 2.28
N CYS A 34 -9.18 12.27 2.86
CA CYS A 34 -10.23 12.16 3.86
C CYS A 34 -11.51 11.62 3.24
N MET A 35 -11.97 10.46 3.69
CA MET A 35 -13.20 9.82 3.19
C MET A 35 -14.49 10.57 3.54
N ASN A 36 -14.41 11.58 4.41
CA ASN A 36 -15.57 12.36 4.84
C ASN A 36 -15.81 13.61 3.98
N CYS A 37 -14.76 14.40 3.73
CA CYS A 37 -14.87 15.70 3.05
C CYS A 37 -14.07 15.77 1.74
N GLY A 38 -13.31 14.73 1.39
CA GLY A 38 -12.51 14.68 0.18
C GLY A 38 -11.16 15.42 0.26
N GLU A 39 -10.86 16.08 1.37
CA GLU A 39 -9.59 16.81 1.56
C GLU A 39 -8.40 15.87 1.40
N GLN A 40 -7.41 16.29 0.60
CA GLN A 40 -6.19 15.56 0.34
C GLN A 40 -4.99 16.50 0.54
N PRO A 41 -4.12 16.27 1.54
CA PRO A 41 -2.96 17.12 1.73
C PRO A 41 -1.99 17.04 0.56
N GLU A 42 -1.31 18.15 0.25
CA GLU A 42 -0.33 18.21 -0.84
C GLU A 42 0.97 17.46 -0.50
N HIS A 43 1.33 17.45 0.78
CA HIS A 43 2.50 16.77 1.30
C HIS A 43 2.31 15.26 1.37
N TRP A 44 3.41 14.52 1.32
CA TRP A 44 3.42 13.08 1.53
C TRP A 44 3.37 12.76 3.02
N GLN A 45 2.55 11.76 3.38
CA GLN A 45 2.62 11.12 4.68
C GLN A 45 3.38 9.81 4.53
N TYR A 46 4.05 9.37 5.59
CA TYR A 46 4.61 8.02 5.66
C TYR A 46 3.94 7.22 6.77
N VAL A 47 3.90 5.91 6.59
CA VAL A 47 3.43 4.96 7.60
C VAL A 47 4.45 3.85 7.72
N THR A 48 4.78 3.48 8.95
CA THR A 48 5.73 2.41 9.26
C THR A 48 5.02 1.29 10.02
N ILE A 49 5.39 0.03 9.77
CA ILE A 49 4.75 -1.13 10.44
C ILE A 49 5.08 -1.16 11.94
N SER A 50 6.30 -0.79 12.32
CA SER A 50 6.76 -0.75 13.71
C SER A 50 6.15 0.37 14.54
N GLU A 51 5.62 1.42 13.91
CA GLU A 51 4.99 2.56 14.58
C GLU A 51 3.53 2.23 14.88
N TRP A 52 3.13 2.35 16.14
CA TRP A 52 1.74 2.20 16.57
C TRP A 52 1.37 3.32 17.53
N LEU A 53 0.14 3.78 17.42
CA LEU A 53 -0.42 4.90 18.14
C LEU A 53 -1.81 4.51 18.64
N GLU A 54 -2.11 4.89 19.88
CA GLU A 54 -3.45 4.72 20.46
C GLU A 54 -4.43 5.69 19.80
N VAL A 55 -5.58 5.18 19.36
CA VAL A 55 -6.59 6.00 18.70
C VAL A 55 -7.37 6.81 19.74
N PRO A 56 -7.38 8.16 19.68
CA PRO A 56 -8.11 8.99 20.63
C PRO A 56 -9.59 8.60 20.73
N GLY A 57 -10.06 8.30 21.94
CA GLY A 57 -11.46 7.92 22.20
C GLY A 57 -11.83 6.51 21.77
N SER A 58 -10.86 5.64 21.46
CA SER A 58 -11.08 4.23 21.13
C SER A 58 -10.11 3.33 21.89
N ARG A 59 -10.41 2.03 21.94
CA ARG A 59 -9.49 0.98 22.46
C ARG A 59 -8.59 0.38 21.38
N GLY A 60 -8.65 0.92 20.15
CA GLY A 60 -7.90 0.43 19.01
C GLY A 60 -6.56 1.14 18.81
N GLU A 61 -5.62 0.42 18.20
CA GLU A 61 -4.32 0.93 17.77
C GLU A 61 -4.28 1.10 16.24
N ALA A 62 -3.54 2.11 15.78
CA ALA A 62 -3.30 2.39 14.37
C ALA A 62 -1.84 2.76 14.12
N ASN A 63 -1.35 2.61 12.88
CA ASN A 63 0.02 2.99 12.52
C ASN A 63 0.13 4.48 12.17
N LEU A 64 -0.98 5.10 11.77
CA LEU A 64 -1.07 6.54 11.52
C LEU A 64 -2.40 7.07 12.04
N ILE A 65 -2.35 8.24 12.67
CA ILE A 65 -3.51 9.00 13.13
C ILE A 65 -3.35 10.43 12.61
N GLU A 66 -4.32 10.89 11.82
CA GLU A 66 -4.28 12.23 11.24
C GLU A 66 -5.63 12.94 11.41
N LYS A 67 -5.58 14.16 11.95
CA LYS A 67 -6.75 15.04 12.01
C LYS A 67 -6.89 15.80 10.71
N CYS A 68 -8.02 15.61 10.03
CA CYS A 68 -8.33 16.36 8.82
C CYS A 68 -8.42 17.86 9.12
N LYS A 69 -7.66 18.67 8.36
CA LYS A 69 -7.62 20.13 8.52
C LYS A 69 -8.94 20.81 8.13
N LEU A 70 -9.69 20.22 7.19
CA LEU A 70 -10.93 20.80 6.69
C LEU A 70 -12.13 20.50 7.61
N CYS A 71 -12.41 19.22 7.88
CA CYS A 71 -13.60 18.82 8.65
C CYS A 71 -13.33 18.48 10.13
N GLY A 72 -12.07 18.55 10.58
CA GLY A 72 -11.69 18.27 11.97
C GLY A 72 -11.75 16.80 12.39
N ARG A 73 -12.22 15.90 11.53
CA ARG A 73 -12.35 14.47 11.81
C ARG A 73 -10.98 13.80 11.98
N VAL A 74 -10.85 12.98 13.02
CA VAL A 74 -9.67 12.14 13.24
C VAL A 74 -9.81 10.87 12.39
N ASN A 75 -8.87 10.68 11.46
CA ASN A 75 -8.77 9.48 10.62
C ASN A 75 -7.62 8.62 11.13
N SER A 76 -7.76 7.30 11.00
CA SER A 76 -6.73 6.33 11.36
C SER A 76 -6.45 5.38 10.20
N LEU A 77 -5.21 4.92 10.10
CA LEU A 77 -4.76 3.94 9.12
C LEU A 77 -3.93 2.87 9.84
N LYS A 78 -4.23 1.61 9.55
CA LYS A 78 -3.54 0.45 10.09
C LYS A 78 -3.02 -0.43 8.95
N ILE A 79 -1.74 -0.78 8.99
CA ILE A 79 -1.14 -1.75 8.08
C ILE A 79 -1.50 -3.15 8.58
N ILE A 80 -2.09 -3.95 7.70
CA ILE A 80 -2.46 -5.34 8.00
C ILE A 80 -1.38 -6.25 7.40
N ALA A 81 -0.56 -6.86 8.27
CA ALA A 81 0.58 -7.69 7.84
C ALA A 81 0.18 -8.92 7.01
N ALA A 82 -1.07 -9.39 7.13
CA ALA A 82 -1.59 -10.58 6.44
C ALA A 82 -1.61 -10.46 4.90
N CYS A 83 -1.51 -9.26 4.32
CA CYS A 83 -1.62 -9.04 2.87
C CYS A 83 -0.25 -8.92 2.14
N SER A 84 0.86 -9.29 2.77
CA SER A 84 2.22 -9.02 2.25
C SER A 84 2.76 -10.06 1.25
N MET A 85 1.98 -11.06 0.84
CA MET A 85 2.47 -12.18 0.01
C MET A 85 1.69 -12.38 -1.29
N SER A 86 1.72 -11.41 -2.20
CA SER A 86 1.34 -11.67 -3.59
C SER A 86 2.21 -10.86 -4.55
N THR A 87 3.48 -11.23 -4.65
CA THR A 87 4.32 -10.80 -5.78
C THR A 87 3.99 -11.69 -6.97
N VAL A 88 3.26 -11.16 -7.95
CA VAL A 88 3.13 -11.82 -9.27
C VAL A 88 4.40 -11.52 -10.05
N VAL A 89 5.37 -12.45 -10.01
CA VAL A 89 6.59 -12.38 -10.83
C VAL A 89 6.28 -12.95 -12.21
N TYR A 90 6.23 -12.10 -13.23
CA TYR A 90 6.28 -12.56 -14.62
C TYR A 90 7.73 -12.82 -15.00
N TYR A 91 8.09 -14.09 -15.20
CA TYR A 91 9.38 -14.45 -15.79
C TYR A 91 9.39 -14.09 -17.28
N LEU A 92 10.13 -13.05 -17.66
CA LEU A 92 10.55 -12.87 -19.05
C LEU A 92 11.96 -13.44 -19.20
N GLY A 93 12.02 -14.74 -19.47
CA GLY A 93 13.27 -15.42 -19.73
C GLY A 93 13.07 -16.86 -20.21
N TRP A 94 13.06 -17.03 -21.54
CA TRP A 94 13.24 -18.28 -22.28
C TRP A 94 12.02 -19.20 -22.47
N MET A 95 11.04 -18.73 -23.25
CA MET A 95 10.58 -19.50 -24.40
C MET A 95 10.47 -18.56 -25.61
N ALA A 96 11.35 -18.79 -26.58
CA ALA A 96 11.24 -18.24 -27.92
C ALA A 96 10.00 -18.82 -28.62
N SER A 97 9.59 -18.18 -29.72
CA SER A 97 8.62 -18.65 -30.73
C SER A 97 7.18 -18.87 -30.26
N GLY A 98 6.36 -17.81 -30.30
CA GLY A 98 4.92 -17.94 -30.08
C GLY A 98 4.13 -16.64 -30.08
N TRP A 99 4.51 -15.65 -30.89
CA TRP A 99 3.59 -14.56 -31.23
C TRP A 99 2.44 -15.15 -32.04
N ASN A 100 1.31 -15.47 -31.38
CA ASN A 100 -0.06 -15.32 -31.91
C ASN A 100 -1.10 -16.01 -30.98
N ARG A 101 -2.20 -15.29 -30.73
CA ARG A 101 -3.41 -15.67 -29.95
C ARG A 101 -3.15 -15.61 -28.44
N ILE A 102 -3.58 -14.58 -27.74
CA ILE A 102 -4.97 -14.20 -27.40
C ILE A 102 -4.95 -12.66 -27.26
N GLY A 103 -5.70 -11.88 -28.04
CA GLY A 103 -7.16 -11.92 -28.04
C GLY A 103 -7.67 -11.02 -26.92
N ASN A 104 -7.61 -9.71 -27.18
CA ASN A 104 -8.47 -8.66 -26.62
C ASN A 104 -9.79 -9.22 -26.05
N GLN A 105 -10.05 -9.15 -24.74
CA GLN A 105 -11.40 -9.06 -24.16
C GLN A 105 -11.34 -8.53 -22.71
N ILE A 106 -11.91 -7.33 -22.55
CA ILE A 106 -12.58 -6.74 -21.38
C ILE A 106 -11.71 -6.31 -20.20
#